data_AF-A0A936L3E6-F1
#
_entry.id   AF-A0A936L3E6-F1
#
_cell.length_a   1.000
_cell.length_b   1.000
_cell.length_c   1.000
_cell.angle_alpha   90.00
_cell.angle_beta   90.00
_cell.angle_gamma   90.00
#
_symmetry.space_group_name_H-M   'P 1'
#
loop_
_entity.id
_entity.type
_entity.pdbx_description
1 polymer ?
#
loop_
_entity_poly.entity_id
_entity_poly.type
_entity_poly.pdbx_seq_one_letter_code
_entity_poly.pdbx_strand_id
1 'polypeptide(L)'
;MNTKTLKTISIAATLFAIMGAASTAHSAVPTVETIGRAAITSCPTIAPTAQVYHSDKIVFIIGNGVLQPLIAADFAVLNALPRLTELDVKIRDNPNAVAALKAKLLFFLGAANTDANRNLIRITDVEYAVAVCPKAP
;
A
#
# COMPACT_ATOMS: atom_id res chain seq x y z
N MET A 1 66.26 -24.91 21.35
CA MET A 1 66.11 -25.88 20.25
C MET A 1 65.44 -27.14 20.81
N ASN A 2 64.15 -27.36 20.52
CA ASN A 2 63.63 -28.71 20.35
C ASN A 2 62.32 -28.65 19.54
N THR A 3 62.19 -29.52 18.55
CA THR A 3 61.17 -29.49 17.50
C THR A 3 60.15 -30.63 17.67
N LYS A 4 58.97 -30.41 17.07
CA LYS A 4 57.90 -31.37 16.72
C LYS A 4 57.02 -31.82 17.89
N THR A 5 55.68 -31.74 17.81
CA THR A 5 54.89 -32.53 16.87
C THR A 5 53.47 -31.94 16.74
N LEU A 6 53.02 -31.73 15.50
CA LEU A 6 51.63 -31.42 15.15
C LEU A 6 50.71 -32.60 15.50
N LYS A 7 49.55 -32.32 16.09
CA LYS A 7 48.33 -33.10 15.86
C LYS A 7 47.17 -32.17 15.58
N THR A 8 46.83 -32.11 14.30
CA THR A 8 45.59 -31.57 13.74
C THR A 8 44.43 -32.44 14.21
N ILE A 9 43.47 -31.84 14.92
CA ILE A 9 42.10 -32.37 14.98
C ILE A 9 41.16 -31.20 14.70
N SER A 10 40.75 -31.13 13.44
CA SER A 10 39.64 -30.31 12.97
C SER A 10 38.34 -30.89 13.51
N ILE A 11 37.60 -30.12 14.31
CA ILE A 11 36.16 -30.36 14.49
C ILE A 11 35.47 -29.03 14.24
N ALA A 12 34.78 -29.01 13.09
CA ALA A 12 33.98 -27.91 12.60
C ALA A 12 32.92 -27.51 13.64
N ALA A 13 33.08 -26.32 14.22
CA ALA A 13 32.01 -25.68 14.97
C ALA A 13 31.09 -24.98 13.96
N THR A 14 29.92 -25.57 13.82
CA THR A 14 28.82 -25.25 12.93
C THR A 14 28.46 -23.77 12.96
N LEU A 15 28.56 -23.14 11.79
CA LEU A 15 28.06 -21.82 11.47
C LEU A 15 26.53 -21.86 11.50
N PHE A 16 25.90 -21.55 12.65
CA PHE A 16 24.46 -21.28 12.67
C PHE A 16 24.24 -19.89 12.07
N ALA A 17 24.02 -19.87 10.76
CA ALA A 17 23.40 -18.75 10.07
C ALA A 17 21.99 -18.59 10.65
N ILE A 18 21.84 -17.66 11.58
CA ILE A 18 20.53 -17.16 11.98
C ILE A 18 20.08 -16.26 10.83
N MET A 19 19.58 -16.87 9.76
CA MET A 19 18.67 -16.20 8.83
C MET A 19 17.39 -15.91 9.61
N GLY A 20 17.44 -14.84 10.41
CA GLY A 20 16.24 -14.18 10.90
C GLY A 20 15.48 -13.76 9.66
N ALA A 21 14.40 -14.49 9.37
CA ALA A 21 13.43 -14.11 8.38
C ALA A 21 13.01 -12.67 8.70
N ALA A 22 13.47 -11.72 7.89
CA ALA A 22 12.88 -10.41 7.85
C ALA A 22 11.46 -10.64 7.34
N SER A 23 10.53 -10.81 8.29
CA SER A 23 9.10 -10.70 8.01
C SER A 23 8.91 -9.30 7.46
N THR A 24 8.89 -9.18 6.13
CA THR A 24 8.38 -8.00 5.45
C THR A 24 6.91 -7.94 5.82
N ALA A 25 6.62 -7.29 6.95
CA ALA A 25 5.29 -6.86 7.28
C ALA A 25 4.88 -5.92 6.14
N HIS A 26 4.20 -6.47 5.14
CA HIS A 26 3.45 -5.68 4.19
C HIS A 26 2.45 -4.92 5.04
N SER A 27 2.70 -3.63 5.24
CA SER A 27 1.75 -2.74 5.89
C SER A 27 0.43 -2.90 5.15
N ALA A 28 -0.53 -3.55 5.78
CA ALA A 28 -1.83 -3.82 5.18
C ALA A 28 -2.60 -2.50 5.20
N VAL A 29 -2.34 -1.65 4.21
CA VAL A 29 -3.05 -0.39 4.07
C VAL A 29 -4.56 -0.72 3.96
N PRO A 30 -5.42 -0.16 4.82
CA PRO A 30 -6.87 -0.37 4.71
C PRO A 30 -7.37 0.16 3.36
N THR A 31 -8.38 -0.50 2.76
CA THR A 31 -9.17 -0.12 1.55
C THR A 31 -9.65 1.36 1.56
N VAL A 32 -10.34 1.93 0.56
CA VAL A 32 -10.80 3.37 0.52
C VAL A 32 -12.23 3.50 0.00
N GLU A 33 -13.22 3.99 0.76
CA GLU A 33 -14.61 4.15 0.34
C GLU A 33 -14.72 4.99 -0.96
N THR A 34 -15.83 4.83 -1.68
CA THR A 34 -16.17 5.43 -3.00
C THR A 34 -16.04 6.96 -3.10
N ILE A 35 -15.69 7.62 -2.01
CA ILE A 35 -15.46 9.06 -1.85
C ILE A 35 -13.96 9.36 -1.58
N GLY A 36 -13.02 8.47 -1.93
CA GLY A 36 -11.61 8.71 -1.63
C GLY A 36 -11.34 8.84 -0.12
N ARG A 37 -11.97 8.05 0.75
CA ARG A 37 -11.62 7.97 2.20
C ARG A 37 -11.09 6.60 2.58
N ALA A 38 -10.12 6.41 3.46
CA ALA A 38 -9.71 5.07 3.93
C ALA A 38 -10.92 4.22 4.40
N ALA A 39 -11.26 3.16 3.66
CA ALA A 39 -12.15 2.06 3.95
C ALA A 39 -11.39 1.01 4.72
N ILE A 40 -11.99 0.59 5.81
CA ILE A 40 -11.68 -0.68 6.40
C ILE A 40 -12.75 -1.61 5.84
N THR A 41 -12.37 -2.66 5.09
CA THR A 41 -13.36 -3.68 4.70
C THR A 41 -13.65 -4.54 5.91
N SER A 42 -14.70 -4.19 6.66
CA SER A 42 -15.25 -5.02 7.73
C SER A 42 -16.45 -5.81 7.22
N CYS A 43 -16.41 -7.14 7.32
CA CYS A 43 -17.59 -7.94 7.05
C CYS A 43 -18.65 -7.73 8.15
N PRO A 44 -19.91 -7.46 7.80
CA PRO A 44 -20.99 -7.47 8.79
C PRO A 44 -21.13 -8.89 9.36
N THR A 45 -21.25 -8.99 10.68
CA THR A 45 -21.41 -10.26 11.41
C THR A 45 -22.72 -10.98 11.06
N ILE A 46 -23.71 -10.25 10.57
CA ILE A 46 -24.98 -10.80 10.09
C ILE A 46 -25.27 -10.19 8.72
N ALA A 47 -25.00 -10.96 7.66
CA ALA A 47 -25.33 -10.58 6.30
C ALA A 47 -26.46 -11.48 5.78
N PRO A 48 -27.61 -10.93 5.33
CA PRO A 48 -28.73 -11.73 4.80
C PRO A 48 -28.37 -12.43 3.47
N THR A 49 -27.37 -11.90 2.77
CA THR A 49 -26.79 -12.43 1.54
C THR A 49 -25.27 -12.31 1.61
N ALA A 50 -24.55 -13.12 0.81
CA ALA A 50 -23.13 -12.92 0.64
C ALA A 50 -22.86 -11.55 0.00
N GLN A 51 -21.92 -10.80 0.57
CA GLN A 51 -21.53 -9.48 0.05
C GLN A 51 -20.11 -9.57 -0.52
N VAL A 52 -19.91 -8.97 -1.69
CA VAL A 52 -18.60 -8.92 -2.35
C VAL A 52 -18.13 -7.47 -2.36
N TYR A 53 -16.96 -7.23 -1.78
CA TYR A 53 -16.31 -5.93 -1.78
C TYR A 53 -15.08 -5.99 -2.67
N HIS A 54 -15.01 -5.08 -3.63
CA HIS A 54 -13.85 -4.91 -4.49
C HIS A 54 -13.00 -3.74 -4.00
N SER A 55 -11.69 -3.85 -4.11
CA SER A 55 -10.77 -2.78 -3.77
C SER A 55 -9.47 -2.88 -4.54
N ASP A 56 -8.92 -1.73 -4.91
CA ASP A 56 -7.67 -1.59 -5.64
C ASP A 56 -6.61 -1.02 -4.71
N LYS A 57 -5.51 -1.73 -4.47
CA LYS A 57 -4.29 -1.12 -3.93
C LYS A 57 -3.57 -0.40 -5.05
N ILE A 58 -3.51 0.91 -4.97
CA ILE A 58 -2.79 1.76 -5.92
C ILE A 58 -1.45 2.10 -5.29
N VAL A 59 -0.36 1.69 -5.93
CA VAL A 59 1.00 2.11 -5.60
C VAL A 59 1.37 3.25 -6.55
N PHE A 60 1.82 4.37 -6.00
CA PHE A 60 2.05 5.59 -6.76
C PHE A 60 3.19 6.43 -6.18
N ILE A 61 3.69 7.34 -7.01
CA ILE A 61 4.68 8.35 -6.65
C ILE A 61 4.09 9.71 -6.97
N ILE A 62 4.29 10.66 -6.03
CA ILE A 62 4.05 12.07 -6.29
C ILE A 62 5.36 12.70 -6.77
N GLY A 63 5.34 13.20 -8.01
CA GLY A 63 6.46 13.87 -8.66
C GLY A 63 6.81 15.22 -8.06
N ASN A 64 7.85 15.85 -8.60
CA ASN A 64 8.26 17.20 -8.20
C ASN A 64 7.22 18.23 -8.65
N GLY A 65 6.64 18.94 -7.68
CA GLY A 65 5.66 19.98 -7.92
C GLY A 65 4.73 20.19 -6.72
N VAL A 66 3.81 21.13 -6.89
CA VAL A 66 2.81 21.49 -5.86
C VAL A 66 1.44 20.97 -6.30
N LEU A 67 0.92 19.99 -5.55
CA LEU A 67 -0.46 19.55 -5.72
C LEU A 67 -1.40 20.68 -5.27
N GLN A 68 -2.27 21.13 -6.17
CA GLN A 68 -3.29 22.12 -5.84
C GLN A 68 -4.44 21.43 -5.09
N PRO A 69 -4.79 21.90 -3.88
CA PRO A 69 -5.89 21.31 -3.11
C PRO A 69 -7.24 21.59 -3.76
N LEU A 70 -8.23 20.76 -3.42
CA LEU A 70 -9.64 21.06 -3.68
C LEU A 70 -10.16 22.15 -2.74
N ILE A 71 -9.69 22.15 -1.49
CA ILE A 71 -10.04 23.14 -0.45
C ILE A 71 -8.75 23.77 0.06
N ALA A 72 -8.65 25.10 0.07
CA ALA A 72 -7.41 25.81 0.41
C ALA A 72 -6.79 25.42 1.77
N ALA A 73 -7.62 25.01 2.74
CA ALA A 73 -7.18 24.54 4.05
C ALA A 73 -6.28 23.27 3.99
N ASP A 74 -6.43 22.44 2.97
CA ASP A 74 -5.70 21.17 2.83
C ASP A 74 -4.29 21.35 2.26
N PHE A 75 -3.92 22.57 1.85
CA PHE A 75 -2.64 22.86 1.21
C PHE A 75 -1.44 22.41 2.05
N ALA A 76 -1.45 22.71 3.35
CA ALA A 76 -0.34 22.35 4.25
C ALA A 76 -0.17 20.83 4.37
N VAL A 77 -1.28 20.09 4.44
CA VAL A 77 -1.27 18.62 4.52
C VAL A 77 -0.77 18.01 3.21
N LEU A 78 -1.27 18.49 2.07
CA LEU A 78 -0.83 18.04 0.73
C LEU A 78 0.65 18.31 0.45
N ASN A 79 1.17 19.42 0.98
CA ASN A 79 2.57 19.80 0.81
C ASN A 79 3.51 19.01 1.75
N ALA A 80 3.00 18.49 2.87
CA ALA A 80 3.74 17.64 3.78
C ALA A 80 3.85 16.18 3.30
N LEU A 81 3.07 15.78 2.30
CA LEU A 81 3.13 14.42 1.75
C LEU A 81 4.51 14.13 1.14
N PRO A 82 5.08 12.93 1.37
CA PRO A 82 6.33 12.52 0.75
C PRO A 82 6.30 12.63 -0.78
N ARG A 83 7.42 13.05 -1.36
CA ARG A 83 7.63 13.22 -2.81
C ARG A 83 8.72 12.27 -3.28
N LEU A 84 8.63 11.85 -4.53
CA LEU A 84 9.60 10.95 -5.18
C LEU A 84 9.81 9.61 -4.46
N THR A 85 8.91 9.24 -3.56
CA THR A 85 8.89 7.95 -2.86
C THR A 85 7.62 7.20 -3.22
N GLU A 86 7.68 5.87 -3.19
CA GLU A 86 6.48 5.05 -3.35
C GLU A 86 5.57 5.23 -2.14
N LEU A 87 4.30 5.46 -2.45
CA LEU A 87 3.19 5.54 -1.52
C LEU A 87 2.14 4.54 -2.01
N ASP A 88 1.38 3.97 -1.10
CA ASP A 88 0.27 3.11 -1.45
C ASP A 88 -1.00 3.49 -0.71
N VAL A 89 -2.11 3.31 -1.40
CA VAL A 89 -3.44 3.48 -0.84
C VAL A 89 -4.32 2.38 -1.40
N LYS A 90 -5.16 1.76 -0.57
CA LYS A 90 -6.17 0.84 -1.09
C LYS A 90 -7.47 1.58 -1.27
N ILE A 91 -8.19 1.40 -2.37
CA ILE A 91 -9.45 2.07 -2.73
C ILE A 91 -10.53 1.08 -3.09
N ARG A 92 -11.60 1.02 -2.30
CA ARG A 92 -12.86 0.33 -2.60
C ARG A 92 -13.31 0.77 -3.98
N ASP A 93 -13.40 -0.22 -4.85
CA ASP A 93 -13.79 -0.05 -6.22
C ASP A 93 -15.19 -0.60 -6.43
N ASN A 94 -15.89 -0.05 -7.42
CA ASN A 94 -17.08 -0.65 -7.97
C ASN A 94 -16.68 -1.25 -9.33
N PRO A 95 -16.67 -2.58 -9.49
CA PRO A 95 -16.20 -3.23 -10.73
C PRO A 95 -17.06 -2.86 -11.95
N ASN A 96 -18.29 -2.37 -11.73
CA ASN A 96 -19.19 -1.92 -12.78
C ASN A 96 -19.01 -0.43 -13.14
N ALA A 97 -18.18 0.30 -12.40
CA ALA A 97 -17.87 1.71 -12.61
C ALA A 97 -16.34 1.88 -12.62
N VAL A 98 -15.71 1.44 -13.71
CA VAL A 98 -14.27 1.58 -13.95
C VAL A 98 -13.94 3.07 -14.08
N ALA A 99 -13.42 3.68 -13.01
CA ALA A 99 -13.10 5.10 -12.96
C ALA A 99 -11.61 5.38 -13.09
N ALA A 100 -11.27 6.55 -13.62
CA ALA A 100 -9.89 7.03 -13.78
C ALA A 100 -9.14 7.03 -12.44
N LEU A 101 -8.22 6.08 -12.25
CA LEU A 101 -7.49 5.85 -10.99
C LEU A 101 -6.82 7.10 -10.43
N LYS A 102 -6.20 7.92 -11.30
CA LYS A 102 -5.60 9.20 -10.89
C LYS A 102 -6.63 10.17 -10.30
N ALA A 103 -7.87 10.16 -10.80
CA ALA A 103 -8.95 11.00 -10.27
C ALA A 103 -9.31 10.59 -8.83
N LYS A 104 -9.50 9.28 -8.62
CA LYS A 104 -9.81 8.71 -7.31
C LYS A 104 -8.69 9.00 -6.31
N LEU A 105 -7.44 8.83 -6.75
CA LEU A 105 -6.27 9.10 -5.93
C LEU A 105 -6.16 10.59 -5.57
N LEU A 106 -6.32 11.50 -6.54
CA LEU A 106 -6.31 12.95 -6.26
C LEU A 106 -7.43 13.33 -5.30
N PHE A 107 -8.62 12.78 -5.49
CA PHE A 107 -9.74 13.01 -4.58
C PHE A 107 -9.45 12.47 -3.17
N PHE A 108 -8.82 11.30 -3.05
CA PHE A 108 -8.37 10.75 -1.77
C PHE A 108 -7.38 11.66 -1.05
N LEU A 109 -6.44 12.22 -1.79
CA LEU A 109 -5.47 13.16 -1.24
C LEU A 109 -6.08 14.53 -0.89
N GLY A 110 -7.31 14.82 -1.31
CA GLY A 110 -7.91 16.16 -1.20
C GLY A 110 -7.37 17.15 -2.25
N ALA A 111 -6.75 16.66 -3.31
CA ALA A 111 -6.24 17.45 -4.42
C ALA A 111 -7.29 17.67 -5.51
N ALA A 112 -7.25 18.84 -6.16
CA ALA A 112 -8.12 19.15 -7.29
C ALA A 112 -7.85 18.20 -8.46
N ASN A 113 -8.91 17.76 -9.15
CA ASN A 113 -8.79 16.88 -10.30
C ASN A 113 -8.49 17.69 -11.59
N THR A 114 -7.26 18.19 -11.72
CA THR A 114 -6.76 18.96 -12.88
C THR A 114 -5.65 18.20 -13.62
N ASP A 115 -5.41 18.53 -14.88
CA ASP A 115 -4.32 17.91 -15.66
C ASP A 115 -2.94 18.16 -15.04
N ALA A 116 -2.73 19.36 -14.47
CA ALA A 116 -1.51 19.68 -13.74
C ALA A 116 -1.26 18.71 -12.58
N ASN A 117 -2.28 18.48 -11.73
CA ASN A 117 -2.17 17.54 -10.63
C ASN A 117 -2.05 16.09 -11.10
N ARG A 118 -2.74 15.70 -12.18
CA ARG A 118 -2.65 14.35 -12.77
C ARG A 118 -1.27 14.03 -13.31
N ASN A 119 -0.59 15.03 -13.85
CA ASN A 119 0.77 14.91 -14.38
C ASN A 119 1.81 14.75 -13.26
N LEU A 120 1.50 15.24 -12.06
CA LEU A 120 2.33 15.02 -10.87
C LEU A 120 2.17 13.62 -10.25
N ILE A 121 1.16 12.86 -10.64
CA ILE A 121 0.93 11.50 -10.12
C ILE A 121 1.41 10.47 -11.14
N ARG A 122 2.33 9.60 -10.71
CA ARG A 122 2.74 8.40 -11.46
C ARG A 122 2.26 7.17 -10.71
N ILE A 123 1.37 6.40 -11.30
CA ILE A 123 0.96 5.09 -10.78
C ILE A 123 2.04 4.09 -11.20
N THR A 124 2.60 3.36 -10.26
CA THR A 124 3.63 2.34 -10.50
C THR A 124 3.03 0.95 -10.56
N ASP A 125 2.03 0.66 -9.73
CA ASP A 125 1.36 -0.63 -9.69
C ASP A 125 -0.09 -0.50 -9.20
N VAL A 126 -0.92 -1.49 -9.55
CA VAL A 126 -2.30 -1.62 -9.09
C VAL A 126 -2.58 -3.08 -8.75
N GLU A 127 -2.79 -3.39 -7.48
CA GLU A 127 -3.16 -4.74 -7.03
C GLU A 127 -4.67 -4.79 -6.76
N TYR A 128 -5.37 -5.68 -7.46
CA TYR A 128 -6.80 -5.91 -7.25
C TYR A 128 -7.03 -6.88 -6.09
N ALA A 129 -7.86 -6.48 -5.13
CA ALA A 129 -8.27 -7.28 -3.99
C ALA A 129 -9.79 -7.40 -3.91
N VAL A 130 -10.27 -8.61 -3.65
CA VAL A 130 -11.70 -8.90 -3.46
C VAL A 130 -11.88 -9.54 -2.09
N ALA A 131 -12.81 -9.00 -1.30
CA ALA A 131 -13.23 -9.60 -0.05
C ALA A 131 -14.67 -10.10 -0.21
N VAL A 132 -14.87 -11.39 0.07
CA VAL A 132 -16.20 -12.01 0.08
C VAL A 132 -16.61 -12.21 1.52
N CYS A 133 -17.68 -11.53 1.92
CA CYS A 133 -18.31 -11.71 3.22
C CYS A 133 -19.40 -12.77 3.07
N PRO A 134 -19.27 -13.95 3.73
CA PRO A 134 -20.23 -15.02 3.60
C PRO A 134 -21.58 -14.60 4.21
N LYS A 135 -22.66 -15.20 3.69
CA LYS A 135 -23.97 -15.11 4.31
C LYS A 135 -23.88 -15.70 5.74
N ALA A 136 -24.55 -15.08 6.70
CA ALA A 136 -24.71 -15.69 8.02
C ALA A 136 -25.43 -17.05 7.89
N PRO A 137 -25.05 -18.06 8.70
CA PRO A 137 -25.70 -19.37 8.69
C PRO A 137 -27.22 -19.28 8.95
#